data_AF-A0A4R1ESB9-F1
#
_entry.id   AF-A0A4R1ESB9-F1
#
_cell.length_a   1.000
_cell.length_b   1.000
_cell.length_c   1.000
_cell.angle_alpha   90.00
_cell.angle_beta   90.00
_cell.angle_gamma   90.00
#
_symmetry.space_group_name_H-M   'P 1'
#
loop_
_entity.id
_entity.type
_entity.pdbx_description
1 polymer ?
#
loop_
_entity_poly.entity_id
_entity_poly.type
_entity_poly.pdbx_seq_one_letter_code
_entity_poly.pdbx_strand_id
1 'polypeptide(L)'
;MTYTQRIRYRLKQQKFKEVSSGKGVVEYFLIDEYGNERSVSAMAKLNWRKQLHSVKPIHHRELPLVQALAKASINETIEVDFTEFNKKFKRGSIRSKKMSVPTVKVASKNQITNMGSVIDHKGRLMQLVAYSVAAFVVILMLSQML
;
A
#
# COMPACT_ATOMS: atom_id res chain seq x y z
N MET A 1 30.19 -15.28 20.37
CA MET A 1 29.17 -15.81 19.43
C MET A 1 28.28 -14.65 18.99
N THR A 2 28.33 -14.31 17.71
CA THR A 2 27.45 -13.27 17.15
C THR A 2 26.15 -13.95 16.72
N TYR A 3 25.06 -13.73 17.44
CA TYR A 3 23.76 -14.27 17.06
C TYR A 3 23.27 -13.55 15.81
N THR A 4 23.14 -14.29 14.71
CA THR A 4 22.50 -13.79 13.50
C THR A 4 20.99 -13.82 13.70
N GLN A 5 20.32 -12.70 13.46
CA GLN A 5 18.88 -12.54 13.67
C GLN A 5 18.19 -12.44 12.31
N ARG A 6 18.08 -13.57 11.62
CA ARG A 6 17.40 -13.67 10.34
C ARG A 6 16.00 -14.23 10.54
N ILE A 7 15.02 -13.59 9.93
CA ILE A 7 13.62 -13.99 10.00
C ILE A 7 13.07 -14.08 8.58
N ARG A 8 12.34 -15.16 8.29
CA ARG A 8 11.68 -15.35 7.00
C ARG A 8 10.24 -14.88 7.04
N TYR A 9 9.82 -14.24 5.95
CA TYR A 9 8.45 -13.76 5.77
C TYR A 9 7.97 -14.07 4.36
N ARG A 10 6.74 -14.57 4.23
CA ARG A 10 6.04 -14.69 2.95
C ARG A 10 5.06 -13.54 2.79
N LEU A 11 5.20 -12.76 1.71
CA LEU A 11 4.28 -11.66 1.41
C LEU A 11 2.99 -12.22 0.80
N LYS A 12 1.86 -12.19 1.52
CA LYS A 12 0.56 -12.66 1.01
C LYS A 12 -0.15 -11.61 0.16
N GLN A 13 -0.14 -10.37 0.62
CA GLN A 13 -0.93 -9.30 0.04
C GLN A 13 -0.29 -7.95 0.33
N GLN A 14 -0.52 -7.02 -0.57
CA GLN A 14 -0.17 -5.61 -0.40
C GLN A 14 -1.39 -4.76 -0.69
N LYS A 15 -1.70 -3.81 0.20
CA LYS A 15 -2.78 -2.82 0.00
C LYS A 15 -2.20 -1.42 0.10
N PHE A 16 -2.70 -0.50 -0.72
CA PHE A 16 -2.33 0.91 -0.64
C PHE A 16 -3.58 1.74 -0.35
N LYS A 17 -3.51 2.55 0.70
CA LYS A 17 -4.53 3.53 1.07
C LYS A 17 -3.98 4.92 0.79
N GLU A 18 -4.55 5.58 -0.22
CA GLU A 18 -4.17 6.95 -0.55
C GLU A 18 -4.65 7.92 0.54
N VAL A 19 -3.78 8.85 0.93
CA VAL A 19 -4.06 9.91 1.92
C VAL A 19 -4.08 11.28 1.24
N SER A 20 -3.26 11.46 0.20
CA SER A 20 -3.22 12.65 -0.65
C SER A 20 -2.67 12.25 -2.02
N SER A 21 -2.78 13.11 -3.04
CA SER A 21 -2.35 12.79 -4.41
C SER A 21 -0.95 12.17 -4.47
N GLY A 22 -0.89 10.87 -4.81
CA GLY A 22 0.34 10.10 -4.94
C GLY A 22 1.07 9.81 -3.63
N LYS A 23 0.44 9.99 -2.46
CA LYS A 23 1.01 9.65 -1.14
C LYS A 23 -0.01 8.92 -0.29
N GLY A 24 0.43 7.92 0.44
CA GLY A 24 -0.47 7.12 1.26
C GLY A 24 0.25 6.19 2.20
N VAL A 25 -0.51 5.23 2.71
CA VAL A 25 -0.02 4.14 3.55
C VAL A 25 -0.07 2.86 2.73
N VAL A 26 1.04 2.14 2.67
CA VAL A 26 1.07 0.76 2.18
C VAL A 26 1.04 -0.18 3.39
N GLU A 27 0.16 -1.18 3.33
CA GLU A 27 0.05 -2.24 4.30
C GLU A 27 0.45 -3.56 3.65
N TYR A 28 1.42 -4.23 4.25
CA TYR A 28 1.91 -5.54 3.84
C TYR A 28 1.35 -6.61 4.77
N PHE A 29 0.73 -7.63 4.20
CA PHE A 29 0.22 -8.79 4.93
C PHE A 29 1.18 -9.95 4.72
N LEU A 30 1.71 -10.47 5.82
CA LEU A 30 2.83 -11.42 5.85
C LEU A 30 2.43 -12.69 6.59
N ILE A 31 3.10 -13.79 6.25
CA ILE A 31 3.20 -14.97 7.11
C ILE A 31 4.65 -15.08 7.56
N ASP A 32 4.88 -15.18 8.86
CA ASP A 32 6.22 -15.42 9.39
C ASP A 32 6.63 -16.90 9.32
N GLU A 33 7.87 -17.18 9.71
CA GLU A 33 8.44 -18.53 9.66
C GLU A 33 7.72 -19.57 10.52
N TYR A 34 6.92 -19.13 11.49
CA TYR A 34 6.10 -20.00 12.34
C TYR A 34 4.67 -20.16 11.83
N GLY A 35 4.35 -19.58 10.66
CA GLY A 35 3.01 -19.61 10.10
C GLY A 35 2.06 -18.53 10.61
N ASN A 36 2.52 -17.61 11.47
CA ASN A 36 1.64 -16.58 12.02
C ASN A 36 1.43 -15.45 11.02
N GLU A 37 0.20 -14.94 10.96
CA GLU A 37 -0.13 -13.78 10.16
C GLU A 37 0.32 -12.48 10.86
N ARG A 38 0.90 -11.57 10.09
CA ARG A 38 1.36 -10.26 10.58
C ARG A 38 1.07 -9.19 9.55
N SER A 39 0.80 -7.97 10.00
CA SER A 39 0.74 -6.79 9.13
C SER A 39 1.85 -5.80 9.48
N VAL A 40 2.38 -5.14 8.45
CA VAL A 40 3.40 -4.09 8.57
C VAL A 40 2.98 -2.91 7.71
N SER A 41 3.01 -1.72 8.28
CA SER A 41 2.57 -0.50 7.61
C SER A 41 3.74 0.45 7.35
N ALA A 42 3.76 1.05 6.17
CA ALA A 42 4.76 2.04 5.77
C ALA A 42 4.10 3.23 5.06
N MET A 43 4.66 4.42 5.22
CA MET A 43 4.31 5.55 4.38
C MET A 43 4.91 5.33 2.98
N ALA A 44 4.12 5.59 1.95
CA ALA A 44 4.49 5.37 0.58
C ALA A 44 4.18 6.58 -0.30
N LYS A 45 4.98 6.77 -1.35
CA LYS A 45 4.68 7.68 -2.46
C LYS A 45 4.62 6.90 -3.75
N LEU A 46 3.66 7.23 -4.59
CA LEU A 46 3.52 6.69 -5.93
C LEU A 46 4.22 7.60 -6.95
N ASN A 47 4.69 7.00 -8.04
CA ASN A 47 5.07 7.75 -9.24
C ASN A 47 3.84 8.05 -10.11
N TRP A 48 4.06 8.76 -11.22
CA TRP A 48 3.03 9.09 -12.22
C TRP A 48 2.35 7.86 -12.84
N ARG A 49 3.00 6.68 -12.81
CA ARG A 49 2.43 5.39 -13.25
C ARG A 49 1.66 4.66 -12.14
N LYS A 50 1.40 5.31 -11.00
CA LYS A 50 0.78 4.71 -9.80
C LYS A 50 1.55 3.52 -9.23
N GLN A 51 2.87 3.46 -9.42
CA GLN A 51 3.75 2.45 -8.82
C GLN A 51 4.44 3.01 -7.58
N LEU A 52 4.74 2.16 -6.59
CA LEU A 52 5.52 2.54 -5.42
C LEU A 52 6.88 3.11 -5.85
N HIS A 53 7.08 4.41 -5.61
CA HIS A 53 8.32 5.12 -5.88
C HIS A 53 9.22 5.21 -4.65
N SER A 54 8.61 5.41 -3.48
CA SER A 54 9.35 5.45 -2.23
C SER A 54 8.53 4.92 -1.08
N VAL A 55 9.16 4.19 -0.17
CA VAL A 55 8.56 3.74 1.08
C VAL A 55 9.40 4.14 2.28
N LYS A 56 8.73 4.38 3.40
CA LYS A 56 9.33 4.72 4.69
C LYS A 56 8.56 4.00 5.79
N PRO A 57 9.23 3.23 6.67
CA PRO A 57 8.55 2.55 7.76
C PRO A 57 7.90 3.56 8.71
N ILE A 58 6.74 3.20 9.28
CA ILE A 58 6.13 3.98 10.36
C ILE A 58 6.97 3.84 11.64
N HIS A 59 7.42 2.62 11.94
CA HIS A 59 8.29 2.34 13.07
C HIS A 59 9.73 2.10 12.61
N HIS A 60 10.69 2.83 13.18
CA HIS A 60 12.10 2.74 12.78
C HIS A 60 12.67 1.30 12.82
N ARG A 61 12.19 0.45 13.74
CA ARG A 61 12.63 -0.95 13.88
C ARG A 61 12.20 -1.86 12.72
N GLU A 62 11.19 -1.44 11.97
CA GLU A 62 10.70 -2.16 10.80
C GLU A 62 11.50 -1.81 9.54
N LEU A 63 12.51 -0.93 9.63
CA LEU A 63 13.26 -0.47 8.47
C LEU A 63 13.83 -1.63 7.64
N PRO A 64 14.54 -2.62 8.20
CA PRO A 64 15.08 -3.73 7.39
C PRO A 64 13.98 -4.50 6.65
N LEU A 65 12.85 -4.74 7.34
CA LEU A 65 11.71 -5.47 6.79
C LEU A 65 11.02 -4.70 5.68
N VAL A 66 10.69 -3.42 5.91
CA VAL A 66 10.03 -2.56 4.91
C VAL A 66 10.90 -2.39 3.67
N GLN A 67 12.22 -2.30 3.83
CA GLN A 67 13.15 -2.22 2.70
C GLN A 67 13.16 -3.49 1.84
N ALA A 68 13.09 -4.66 2.46
CA ALA A 68 12.99 -5.94 1.77
C ALA A 68 11.64 -6.07 1.07
N LEU A 69 10.54 -5.79 1.79
CA LEU A 69 9.18 -5.88 1.27
C LEU A 69 8.90 -4.97 0.07
N ALA A 70 9.54 -3.80 0.01
CA ALA A 70 9.36 -2.89 -1.10
C ALA A 70 9.83 -3.45 -2.45
N LYS A 71 10.74 -4.44 -2.41
CA LYS A 71 11.28 -5.12 -3.59
C LYS A 71 10.62 -6.47 -3.83
N ALA A 72 9.89 -6.98 -2.85
CA ALA A 72 9.27 -8.30 -2.89
C ALA A 72 8.00 -8.31 -3.75
N SER A 73 7.72 -9.46 -4.32
CA SER A 73 6.50 -9.78 -5.05
C SER A 73 5.51 -10.53 -4.18
N ILE A 74 4.22 -10.48 -4.56
CA ILE A 74 3.20 -11.27 -3.88
C ILE A 74 3.54 -12.76 -4.00
N ASN A 75 3.35 -13.49 -2.91
CA ASN A 75 3.74 -14.88 -2.66
C ASN A 75 5.25 -15.15 -2.57
N GLU A 76 6.09 -14.13 -2.69
CA GLU A 76 7.54 -14.28 -2.47
C GLU A 76 7.85 -14.46 -0.98
N THR A 77 8.79 -15.37 -0.69
CA THR A 77 9.38 -15.53 0.63
C THR A 77 10.71 -14.79 0.68
N ILE A 78 10.81 -13.82 1.57
CA ILE A 78 12.01 -13.03 1.82
C ILE A 78 12.65 -13.42 3.15
N GLU A 79 13.98 -13.34 3.21
CA GLU A 79 14.75 -13.48 4.45
C GLU A 79 15.31 -12.11 4.83
N VAL A 80 15.05 -11.67 6.06
CA VAL A 80 15.45 -10.34 6.55
C VAL A 80 16.43 -10.51 7.68
N ASP A 81 17.64 -9.99 7.51
CA ASP A 81 18.68 -9.98 8.53
C ASP A 81 18.62 -8.68 9.36
N PHE A 82 18.29 -8.81 10.65
CA PHE A 82 18.22 -7.70 11.58
C PHE A 82 19.53 -7.48 12.38
N THR A 83 20.56 -8.29 12.16
CA THR A 83 21.79 -8.31 12.98
C THR A 83 22.45 -6.93 13.04
N GLU A 84 22.74 -6.33 11.90
CA GLU A 84 23.40 -5.01 11.82
C GLU A 84 22.51 -3.89 12.37
N PHE A 85 21.20 -3.98 12.10
CA PHE A 85 20.24 -3.03 12.63
C PHE A 85 20.20 -3.09 14.16
N ASN A 86 20.11 -4.28 14.75
CA ASN A 86 20.00 -4.44 16.20
C ASN A 86 21.31 -4.14 16.95
N LYS A 87 22.48 -4.34 16.31
CA LYS A 87 23.77 -3.83 16.82
C LYS A 87 23.76 -2.31 16.93
N LYS A 88 23.26 -1.61 15.90
CA LYS A 88 23.20 -0.15 15.85
C LYS A 88 22.09 0.44 16.74
N PHE A 89 20.96 -0.26 16.87
CA PHE A 89 19.76 0.19 17.60
C PHE A 89 19.38 -0.81 18.70
N LYS A 90 20.17 -0.82 19.78
CA LYS A 90 19.92 -1.69 20.95
C LYS A 90 18.49 -1.50 21.48
N ARG A 91 17.88 -2.59 21.94
CA ARG A 91 16.59 -2.56 22.67
C ARG A 91 16.83 -1.87 24.02
N GLY A 92 16.08 -0.82 24.34
CA GLY A 92 16.14 -0.15 25.65
C GLY A 92 17.00 1.13 25.75
N SER A 93 17.63 1.63 24.69
CA SER A 93 18.25 2.96 24.76
C SER A 93 17.18 4.05 24.68
N ILE A 94 16.80 4.60 25.83
CA ILE A 94 15.90 5.74 26.00
C ILE A 94 16.60 7.00 25.48
N ARG A 95 16.78 7.11 24.16
CA ARG A 95 17.04 8.39 23.50
C ARG A 95 16.41 8.27 22.13
N SER A 96 15.22 8.83 22.01
CA SER A 96 14.54 9.11 20.75
C SER A 96 15.39 10.07 19.92
N LYS A 97 16.52 9.59 19.40
CA LYS A 97 17.29 10.33 18.41
C LYS A 97 16.41 10.29 17.17
N LYS A 98 15.84 11.44 16.79
CA LYS A 98 15.23 11.67 15.47
C LYS A 98 16.33 11.41 14.44
N MET A 99 16.52 10.15 14.09
CA MET A 99 17.45 9.78 13.05
C MET A 99 16.68 9.91 11.74
N SER A 100 17.24 10.68 10.81
CA SER A 100 16.74 10.80 9.44
C SER A 100 16.73 9.42 8.80
N VAL A 101 15.55 8.80 8.74
CA VAL A 101 15.40 7.50 8.08
C VAL A 101 15.58 7.72 6.57
N PRO A 102 16.55 7.04 5.93
CA PRO A 102 16.78 7.20 4.50
C PRO A 102 15.54 6.72 3.74
N THR A 103 15.05 7.59 2.84
CA THR A 103 13.95 7.25 1.93
C THR A 103 14.49 6.29 0.88
N VAL A 104 13.95 5.07 0.81
CA VAL A 104 14.35 4.13 -0.25
C VAL A 104 13.58 4.49 -1.51
N LYS A 105 14.29 4.87 -2.57
CA LYS A 105 13.74 4.98 -3.92
C LYS A 105 13.64 3.57 -4.49
N VAL A 106 12.43 3.14 -4.80
CA VAL A 106 12.13 1.81 -5.29
C VAL A 106 11.71 1.92 -6.74
N ALA A 107 12.36 1.16 -7.61
CA ALA A 107 11.92 0.93 -8.97
C ALA A 107 11.32 -0.48 -9.01
N SER A 108 10.07 -0.63 -8.57
CA SER A 108 9.38 -1.94 -8.59
C SER A 108 8.27 -1.93 -9.65
N LYS A 109 8.26 -2.98 -10.49
CA LYS A 109 7.27 -3.25 -11.54
C LYS A 109 6.08 -4.05 -11.00
N ASN A 110 5.71 -3.86 -9.72
CA ASN A 110 4.53 -4.52 -9.15
C ASN A 110 3.30 -3.63 -9.33
N GLN A 111 2.37 -4.09 -10.18
CA GLN A 111 1.04 -3.52 -10.29
C GLN A 111 0.34 -3.67 -8.95
N ILE A 112 0.06 -2.55 -8.29
CA ILE A 112 -0.75 -2.52 -7.07
C ILE A 112 -2.17 -2.92 -7.49
N THR A 113 -2.64 -4.08 -7.07
CA THR A 113 -4.05 -4.44 -7.16
C THR A 113 -4.82 -3.53 -6.20
N ASN A 114 -5.32 -2.42 -6.73
CA ASN A 114 -6.25 -1.54 -6.03
C ASN A 114 -7.58 -2.30 -5.81
N MET A 115 -7.68 -3.07 -4.73
CA MET A 115 -8.98 -3.43 -4.18
C MET A 115 -9.32 -2.42 -3.08
N GLY A 116 -10.29 -1.57 -3.39
CA GLY A 116 -10.85 -0.58 -2.45
C GLY A 116 -11.07 0.83 -3.00
N SER A 117 -11.39 1.01 -4.30
CA SER A 117 -12.14 2.21 -4.72
C SER A 117 -13.60 1.95 -4.41
N VAL A 118 -14.05 2.32 -3.21
CA VAL A 118 -15.47 2.61 -3.02
C VAL A 118 -15.76 3.81 -3.91
N ILE A 119 -16.35 3.51 -5.06
CA ILE A 119 -17.05 4.43 -5.93
C ILE A 119 -18.17 5.01 -5.09
N ASP A 120 -18.15 6.32 -4.86
CA ASP A 120 -19.32 7.20 -4.68
C ASP A 120 -18.74 8.61 -4.47
N HIS A 121 -18.85 9.55 -5.40
CA HIS A 121 -20.07 10.36 -5.53
C HIS A 121 -20.28 10.93 -6.93
N LYS A 122 -19.58 10.46 -7.98
CA LYS A 122 -19.77 10.95 -9.36
C LYS A 122 -20.79 10.16 -10.18
N GLY A 123 -21.21 8.97 -9.72
CA GLY A 123 -22.21 8.13 -10.40
C GLY A 123 -23.65 8.64 -10.30
N ARG A 124 -23.99 9.41 -9.25
CA ARG A 124 -25.35 9.95 -9.06
C ARG A 124 -25.71 11.10 -10.01
N LEU A 125 -24.73 11.79 -10.58
CA LEU A 125 -24.98 12.87 -11.53
C LEU A 125 -25.28 12.35 -12.96
N MET A 126 -24.78 11.17 -13.32
CA MET A 126 -25.01 10.59 -14.65
C MET A 126 -26.33 9.81 -14.77
N GLN A 127 -26.88 9.28 -13.68
CA GLN A 127 -28.21 8.64 -13.73
C GLN A 127 -29.35 9.65 -13.94
N LEU A 128 -29.23 10.87 -13.39
CA LEU A 128 -30.25 11.91 -13.55
C LEU A 128 -30.37 12.44 -14.99
N VAL A 129 -29.27 12.46 -15.76
CA VAL A 129 -29.28 12.88 -17.17
C VAL A 129 -29.87 11.79 -18.07
N ALA A 130 -29.67 10.51 -17.75
CA ALA A 130 -30.23 9.41 -18.54
C ALA A 130 -31.77 9.32 -18.43
N TYR A 131 -32.33 9.63 -17.25
CA TYR A 131 -33.79 9.63 -17.06
C TYR A 131 -34.51 10.82 -17.74
N SER A 132 -33.85 11.98 -17.90
CA SER A 132 -34.49 13.13 -18.56
C SER A 132 -34.59 12.97 -20.08
N VAL A 133 -33.62 12.32 -20.72
CA VAL A 133 -33.66 12.05 -22.18
C VAL A 133 -34.72 11.00 -22.51
N ALA A 134 -34.85 9.95 -21.69
CA ALA A 134 -35.85 8.91 -21.90
C ALA A 134 -37.30 9.46 -21.77
N ALA A 135 -37.55 10.35 -20.81
CA ALA A 135 -38.88 10.98 -20.66
C ALA A 135 -39.24 11.87 -21.87
N PHE A 136 -38.28 12.57 -22.46
CA PHE A 136 -38.52 13.43 -23.62
C PHE A 136 -38.88 12.64 -24.89
N VAL A 137 -38.26 11.47 -25.10
CA VAL A 137 -38.56 10.60 -26.25
C VAL A 137 -39.96 9.98 -26.13
N VAL A 138 -40.37 9.57 -24.93
CA VAL A 138 -41.70 8.99 -24.70
C VAL A 138 -42.81 10.05 -24.90
N ILE A 139 -42.61 11.29 -24.46
CA ILE A 139 -43.57 12.38 -24.67
C ILE A 139 -43.68 12.73 -26.16
N LEU A 140 -42.56 12.78 -26.89
CA LEU A 140 -42.57 13.01 -28.35
C LEU A 140 -43.30 11.89 -29.11
N MET A 141 -43.11 10.64 -28.73
CA MET A 141 -43.78 9.49 -29.36
C MET A 141 -45.29 9.50 -29.10
N LEU A 142 -45.74 9.86 -27.90
CA LEU A 142 -47.17 9.99 -27.57
C LEU A 142 -47.84 11.18 -28.27
N SER A 143 -47.11 12.26 -28.54
CA SER A 143 -47.64 13.44 -29.25
C SER A 143 -47.88 13.24 -30.75
N GLN A 144 -47.38 12.15 -31.35
CA GLN A 144 -47.65 11.80 -32.75
C GLN A 144 -48.77 10.76 -32.91
N MET A 145 -49.35 10.28 -31.81
CA MET A 145 -50.47 9.33 -31.81
C MET A 145 -51.81 9.94 -31.36
N LEU A 146 -51.86 11.25 -31.14
CA LEU A 146 -53.06 12.07 -30.91
C LEU A 146 -53.31 12.96 -32.12
#